data_AF-A0AAU2XL34-F1
#
_entry.id   AF-A0AAU2XL34-F1
#
_cell.length_a   1.000
_cell.length_b   1.000
_cell.length_c   1.000
_cell.angle_alpha   90.00
_cell.angle_beta   90.00
_cell.angle_gamma   90.00
#
_symmetry.space_group_name_H-M   'P 1'
#
loop_
_entity.id
_entity.type
_entity.pdbx_description
1 polymer ?
#
loop_
_entity_poly.entity_id
_entity_poly.type
_entity_poly.pdbx_seq_one_letter_code
_entity_poly.pdbx_strand_id
1 'polypeptide(L)'
;MRLTPVEATLIGTTVGALASFSSTWFIQRATLARERESRIWERRAAVYEDALTSVNRGERFRAGVLETGDLPEVPGQRGREVEADLVLARLRIYGSRRVVDAHLGTIAAMTEWITSFATWREQAAHGRTPVRDPATDPLWGTVLREAERARSVDLEFVRIVQEEIQADEAERPRRPRALWWRRPS
;
A
#
# COMPACT_ATOMS: atom_id res chain seq x y z
N MET A 1 36.95 9.29 -59.76
CA MET A 1 35.83 10.17 -59.33
C MET A 1 36.09 10.57 -57.89
N ARG A 2 36.48 11.84 -57.64
CA ARG A 2 36.70 12.38 -56.29
C ARG A 2 35.37 12.98 -55.83
N LEU A 3 34.79 12.45 -54.76
CA LEU A 3 33.63 13.04 -54.09
C LEU A 3 33.93 14.51 -53.81
N THR A 4 33.03 15.41 -54.21
CA THR A 4 33.23 16.83 -53.95
C THR A 4 33.05 17.11 -52.46
N PRO A 5 33.78 18.08 -51.86
CA PRO A 5 33.67 18.42 -50.44
C PRO A 5 32.21 18.72 -50.03
N VAL A 6 31.42 19.23 -50.96
CA VAL A 6 29.99 19.53 -50.78
C VAL A 6 29.16 18.26 -50.59
N GLU A 7 29.39 17.21 -51.38
CA GLU A 7 28.69 15.91 -51.23
C GLU A 7 29.04 15.22 -49.92
N ALA A 8 30.31 15.26 -49.50
CA ALA A 8 30.73 14.67 -48.23
C ALA A 8 30.10 15.39 -47.02
N THR A 9 29.98 16.72 -47.08
CA THR A 9 29.33 17.52 -46.02
C THR A 9 27.82 17.27 -45.97
N LEU A 10 27.16 17.11 -47.12
CA LEU A 10 25.73 16.77 -47.22
C LEU A 10 25.41 15.37 -46.68
N ILE A 11 26.27 14.39 -46.94
CA ILE A 11 26.14 13.03 -46.39
C ILE A 11 26.42 13.02 -44.88
N GLY A 12 27.45 13.74 -44.41
CA GLY A 12 27.78 13.83 -42.99
C GLY A 12 26.69 14.51 -42.15
N THR A 13 26.08 15.57 -42.68
CA THR A 13 24.97 16.28 -42.01
C THR A 13 23.68 15.47 -41.98
N THR A 14 23.35 14.74 -43.04
CA THR A 14 22.17 13.85 -43.05
C THR A 14 22.33 12.65 -42.11
N VAL A 15 23.51 12.03 -42.06
CA VAL A 15 23.80 10.94 -41.10
C VAL A 15 23.80 11.46 -39.65
N GLY A 16 24.39 12.62 -39.39
CA GLY A 16 24.37 13.25 -38.06
C GLY A 16 22.97 13.65 -37.59
N ALA A 17 22.12 14.13 -38.51
CA ALA A 17 20.72 14.46 -38.22
C ALA A 17 19.90 13.20 -37.90
N LEU A 18 20.07 12.11 -38.67
CA LEU A 18 19.39 10.83 -38.41
C LEU A 18 19.82 10.19 -37.08
N ALA A 19 21.11 10.26 -36.74
CA ALA A 19 21.61 9.80 -35.44
C ALA A 19 21.02 10.63 -34.27
N SER A 20 20.86 11.94 -34.46
CA SER A 20 20.28 12.83 -33.44
C SER A 20 18.77 12.61 -33.28
N PHE A 21 18.04 12.40 -34.38
CA PHE A 21 16.60 12.08 -34.35
C PHE A 21 16.32 10.71 -33.73
N SER A 22 17.11 9.69 -34.06
CA SER A 22 16.97 8.35 -33.45
C SER A 22 17.27 8.39 -31.96
N SER A 23 18.34 9.07 -31.53
CA SER A 23 18.65 9.28 -30.11
C SER A 23 17.51 10.03 -29.39
N THR A 24 16.99 11.10 -29.98
CA THR A 24 15.86 11.86 -29.41
C THR A 24 14.60 11.01 -29.31
N TRP A 25 14.31 10.20 -30.32
CA TRP A 25 13.18 9.26 -30.31
C TRP A 25 13.32 8.18 -29.23
N PHE A 26 14.52 7.60 -29.07
CA PHE A 26 14.79 6.63 -27.99
C PHE A 26 14.67 7.27 -26.61
N ILE A 27 15.21 8.48 -26.42
CA ILE A 27 15.11 9.23 -25.17
C ILE A 27 13.64 9.56 -24.87
N GLN A 28 12.88 10.01 -25.88
CA GLN A 28 11.47 10.36 -25.73
C GLN A 28 10.63 9.14 -25.40
N ARG A 29 10.89 7.99 -26.05
CA ARG A 29 10.20 6.73 -25.75
C ARG A 29 10.55 6.18 -24.37
N ALA A 30 11.81 6.29 -23.94
CA ALA A 30 12.26 5.93 -22.59
C ALA A 30 11.67 6.86 -21.52
N THR A 31 11.51 8.15 -21.83
CA THR A 31 10.88 9.13 -20.92
C THR A 31 9.39 8.84 -20.77
N LEU A 32 8.68 8.55 -21.87
CA LEU A 32 7.27 8.18 -21.83
C LEU A 32 7.03 6.85 -21.09
N ALA A 33 7.94 5.87 -21.22
CA ALA A 33 7.88 4.63 -20.45
C ALA A 33 8.06 4.91 -18.94
N ARG A 34 9.06 5.71 -18.57
CA ARG A 34 9.31 6.14 -17.19
C ARG A 34 8.16 6.94 -16.58
N GLU A 35 7.55 7.85 -17.33
CA GLU A 35 6.39 8.62 -16.85
C GLU A 35 5.19 7.71 -16.59
N ARG A 36 4.98 6.69 -17.41
CA ARG A 36 3.92 5.69 -17.19
C ARG A 36 4.20 4.85 -15.94
N GLU A 37 5.43 4.38 -15.77
CA GLU A 37 5.85 3.64 -14.57
C GLU A 37 5.70 4.49 -13.30
N SER A 38 6.12 5.76 -13.32
CA SER A 38 5.96 6.69 -12.19
C SER A 38 4.50 6.85 -11.80
N ARG A 39 3.59 7.02 -12.78
CA ARG A 39 2.15 7.17 -12.51
C ARG A 39 1.52 5.90 -11.93
N ILE A 40 1.95 4.72 -12.39
CA ILE A 40 1.46 3.45 -11.84
C ILE A 40 1.92 3.30 -10.39
N TRP A 41 3.18 3.64 -10.10
CA TRP A 41 3.68 3.64 -8.75
C TRP A 41 2.94 4.62 -7.83
N GLU A 42 2.75 5.87 -8.26
CA GLU A 42 2.02 6.86 -7.48
C GLU A 42 0.61 6.36 -7.11
N ARG A 43 -0.07 5.70 -8.06
CA ARG A 43 -1.37 5.07 -7.80
C ARG A 43 -1.26 3.91 -6.81
N ARG A 44 -0.24 3.05 -6.93
CA ARG A 44 0.01 1.94 -5.99
C ARG A 44 0.29 2.46 -4.58
N ALA A 45 1.17 3.44 -4.44
CA ALA A 45 1.53 4.05 -3.17
C ALA A 45 0.31 4.67 -2.47
N ALA A 46 -0.53 5.40 -3.21
CA ALA A 46 -1.77 5.94 -2.67
C ALA A 46 -2.72 4.85 -2.14
N VAL A 47 -2.83 3.73 -2.86
CA VAL A 47 -3.64 2.59 -2.41
C VAL A 47 -3.04 1.91 -1.17
N TYR A 48 -1.72 1.82 -1.08
CA TYR A 48 -1.05 1.27 0.11
C TYR A 48 -1.25 2.17 1.33
N GLU A 49 -1.18 3.48 1.16
CA GLU A 49 -1.48 4.45 2.22
C GLU A 49 -2.92 4.32 2.72
N ASP A 50 -3.89 4.22 1.81
CA ASP A 50 -5.30 4.02 2.15
C ASP A 50 -5.51 2.71 2.94
N ALA A 51 -4.85 1.63 2.52
CA ALA A 51 -4.93 0.33 3.19
C ALA A 51 -4.28 0.34 4.58
N LEU A 52 -3.10 0.95 4.73
CA LEU A 52 -2.44 1.14 6.03
C LEU A 52 -3.28 1.99 6.97
N THR A 53 -3.91 3.05 6.44
CA THR A 53 -4.82 3.90 7.21
C THR A 53 -6.04 3.11 7.70
N SER A 54 -6.61 2.26 6.85
CA SER A 54 -7.73 1.37 7.21
C SER A 54 -7.34 0.42 8.37
N VAL A 55 -6.20 -0.26 8.26
CA VAL A 55 -5.70 -1.18 9.30
C VAL A 55 -5.44 -0.45 10.62
N ASN A 56 -4.78 0.72 10.58
CA ASN A 56 -4.54 1.53 11.78
C ASN A 56 -5.84 2.00 12.45
N ARG A 57 -6.86 2.37 11.67
CA ARG A 57 -8.19 2.68 12.22
C ARG A 57 -8.81 1.45 12.91
N GLY A 58 -8.69 0.27 12.31
CA GLY A 58 -9.13 -1.00 12.90
C GLY A 58 -8.42 -1.30 14.23
N GLU A 59 -7.10 -1.11 14.28
CA GLU A 59 -6.29 -1.27 15.49
C GLU A 59 -6.78 -0.34 16.61
N ARG A 60 -6.94 0.95 16.33
CA ARG A 60 -7.42 1.93 17.32
C ARG A 60 -8.84 1.64 17.79
N PHE A 61 -9.71 1.22 16.86
CA PHE A 61 -11.07 0.81 17.21
C PHE A 61 -11.05 -0.36 18.19
N ARG A 62 -10.28 -1.40 17.88
CA ARG A 62 -10.11 -2.55 18.77
C ARG A 62 -9.53 -2.15 20.12
N ALA A 63 -8.48 -1.34 20.14
CA ALA A 63 -7.87 -0.86 21.38
C ALA A 63 -8.88 -0.11 22.25
N GLY A 64 -9.67 0.79 21.67
CA GLY A 64 -10.73 1.50 22.37
C GLY A 64 -11.79 0.56 22.95
N VAL A 65 -12.26 -0.42 22.17
CA VAL A 65 -13.24 -1.42 22.66
C VAL A 65 -12.66 -2.29 23.77
N LEU A 66 -11.39 -2.68 23.67
CA LEU A 66 -10.71 -3.45 24.71
C LEU A 66 -10.49 -2.66 25.99
N GLU A 67 -10.37 -1.35 25.92
CA GLU A 67 -10.22 -0.45 27.08
C GLU A 67 -11.56 -0.20 27.77
N THR A 68 -12.60 0.16 27.02
CA THR A 68 -13.91 0.54 27.56
C THR A 68 -14.82 -0.66 27.82
N GLY A 69 -14.71 -1.73 27.02
CA GLY A 69 -15.66 -2.84 27.00
C GLY A 69 -16.96 -2.55 26.25
N ASP A 70 -17.04 -1.39 25.60
CA ASP A 70 -18.20 -0.90 24.86
C ASP A 70 -17.82 -0.48 23.45
N LEU A 71 -18.75 -0.64 22.52
CA LEU A 71 -18.60 -0.12 21.17
C LEU A 71 -18.71 1.40 21.21
N PRO A 72 -17.80 2.15 20.57
CA PRO A 72 -17.93 3.59 20.49
C PRO A 72 -19.25 3.96 19.82
N GLU A 73 -19.97 4.94 20.37
CA GLU A 73 -21.16 5.50 19.72
C GLU A 73 -20.74 6.15 18.40
N VAL A 74 -21.03 5.50 17.28
CA VAL A 74 -20.70 6.04 15.95
C VAL A 74 -21.93 6.74 15.38
N PRO A 75 -21.89 8.05 15.10
CA PRO A 75 -22.97 8.72 14.37
C PRO A 75 -23.13 8.08 12.98
N GLY A 76 -24.31 7.53 12.69
CA GLY A 76 -24.79 7.07 11.37
C GLY A 76 -23.73 6.53 10.38
N GLN A 77 -23.40 5.24 10.44
CA GLN A 77 -22.40 4.58 9.57
C GLN A 77 -22.85 4.31 8.11
N ARG A 78 -23.61 5.19 7.47
CA ARG A 78 -23.82 5.07 6.01
C ARG A 78 -22.57 5.60 5.28
N GLY A 79 -21.53 4.77 5.18
CA GLY A 79 -20.32 5.09 4.39
C GLY A 79 -19.06 4.27 4.68
N ARG A 80 -18.90 3.65 5.86
CA ARG A 80 -17.67 2.93 6.23
C ARG A 80 -17.49 1.59 5.52
N GLU A 81 -18.58 0.83 5.34
CA GLU A 81 -18.53 -0.44 4.60
C GLU A 81 -18.09 -0.22 3.15
N VAL A 82 -18.59 0.86 2.54
CA VAL A 82 -18.21 1.27 1.17
C VAL A 82 -16.72 1.65 1.09
N GLU A 83 -16.14 2.23 2.15
CA GLU A 83 -14.73 2.63 2.18
C GLU A 83 -13.79 1.42 2.24
N ALA A 84 -14.11 0.39 3.04
CA ALA A 84 -13.31 -0.84 3.14
C ALA A 84 -13.32 -1.65 1.84
N ASP A 85 -14.49 -1.81 1.23
CA ASP A 85 -14.64 -2.51 -0.06
C ASP A 85 -13.91 -1.77 -1.19
N LEU A 86 -13.93 -0.44 -1.16
CA LEU A 86 -13.21 0.39 -2.14
C LEU A 86 -11.69 0.22 -2.03
N VAL A 87 -11.15 0.16 -0.81
CA VAL A 87 -9.71 -0.08 -0.58
C VAL A 87 -9.32 -1.45 -1.13
N LEU A 88 -10.09 -2.50 -0.84
CA LEU A 88 -9.82 -3.85 -1.36
C LEU A 88 -9.90 -3.89 -2.89
N ALA A 89 -10.91 -3.24 -3.49
CA ALA A 89 -11.03 -3.17 -4.95
C ALA A 89 -9.82 -2.47 -5.58
N ARG A 90 -9.37 -1.36 -4.99
CA ARG A 90 -8.18 -0.63 -5.48
C ARG A 90 -6.90 -1.45 -5.29
N LEU A 91 -6.77 -2.19 -4.20
CA LEU A 91 -5.66 -3.13 -3.99
C LEU A 91 -5.64 -4.24 -5.04
N ARG A 92 -6.79 -4.76 -5.45
CA ARG A 92 -6.86 -5.76 -6.54
C ARG A 92 -6.44 -5.20 -7.90
N ILE A 93 -6.61 -3.91 -8.13
CA ILE A 93 -6.22 -3.24 -9.39
C ILE A 93 -4.74 -2.89 -9.41
N TYR A 94 -4.21 -2.35 -8.30
CA TYR A 94 -2.89 -1.73 -8.27
C TYR A 94 -1.85 -2.46 -7.41
N GLY A 95 -2.29 -3.23 -6.42
CA GLY A 95 -1.44 -3.93 -5.46
C GLY A 95 -0.92 -5.27 -5.97
N SER A 96 0.15 -5.74 -5.35
CA SER A 96 0.62 -7.11 -5.57
C SER A 96 -0.34 -8.12 -4.95
N ARG A 97 -0.35 -9.36 -5.47
CA ARG A 97 -1.11 -10.46 -4.88
C ARG A 97 -0.76 -10.66 -3.40
N ARG A 98 0.52 -10.52 -3.05
CA ARG A 98 1.01 -10.65 -1.67
C ARG A 98 0.35 -9.61 -0.74
N VAL A 99 0.25 -8.36 -1.17
CA VAL A 99 -0.42 -7.30 -0.38
C VAL A 99 -1.92 -7.53 -0.30
N VAL A 100 -2.57 -7.95 -1.40
CA VAL A 100 -4.01 -8.27 -1.41
C VAL A 100 -4.32 -9.40 -0.42
N ASP A 101 -3.58 -10.50 -0.49
CA ASP A 101 -3.79 -11.67 0.37
C ASP A 101 -3.55 -11.30 1.85
N ALA A 102 -2.53 -10.49 2.14
CA ALA A 102 -2.27 -9.99 3.48
C ALA A 102 -3.40 -9.07 4.00
N HIS A 103 -3.92 -8.17 3.16
CA HIS A 103 -5.03 -7.30 3.55
C HIS A 103 -6.32 -8.10 3.81
N LEU A 104 -6.62 -9.12 2.99
CA LEU A 104 -7.74 -10.04 3.25
C LEU A 104 -7.58 -10.74 4.61
N GLY A 105 -6.34 -11.08 4.99
CA GLY A 105 -6.02 -11.58 6.32
C GLY A 105 -6.41 -10.60 7.44
N THR A 106 -6.09 -9.31 7.28
CA THR A 106 -6.46 -8.28 8.28
C THR A 106 -7.98 -8.15 8.43
N ILE A 107 -8.73 -8.20 7.32
CA ILE A 107 -10.20 -8.16 7.34
C ILE A 107 -10.74 -9.40 8.07
N ALA A 108 -10.27 -10.59 7.72
CA ALA A 108 -10.72 -11.83 8.33
C ALA A 108 -10.46 -11.86 9.85
N ALA A 109 -9.25 -11.47 10.27
CA ALA A 109 -8.90 -11.45 11.69
C ALA A 109 -9.71 -10.40 12.48
N MET A 110 -9.99 -9.24 11.89
CA MET A 110 -10.90 -8.25 12.47
C MET A 110 -12.33 -8.79 12.61
N THR A 111 -12.84 -9.50 11.60
CA THR A 111 -14.16 -10.16 11.68
C THR A 111 -14.20 -11.20 12.79
N GLU A 112 -13.20 -12.08 12.89
CA GLU A 112 -13.09 -13.10 13.96
C GLU A 112 -13.10 -12.45 15.35
N TRP A 113 -12.37 -11.35 15.52
CA TRP A 113 -12.35 -10.60 16.77
C TRP A 113 -13.71 -9.94 17.08
N ILE A 114 -14.35 -9.28 16.10
CA ILE A 114 -15.68 -8.67 16.27
C ILE A 114 -16.71 -9.74 16.66
N THR A 115 -16.71 -10.89 15.99
CA THR A 115 -17.61 -12.01 16.32
C THR A 115 -17.38 -12.47 17.75
N SER A 116 -16.13 -12.66 18.17
CA SER A 116 -15.81 -13.06 19.54
C SER A 116 -16.27 -12.04 20.58
N PHE A 117 -16.10 -10.74 20.29
CA PHE A 117 -16.57 -9.66 21.15
C PHE A 117 -18.11 -9.64 21.25
N ALA A 118 -18.81 -9.80 20.12
CA ALA A 118 -20.26 -9.87 20.09
C ALA A 118 -20.78 -11.06 20.91
N THR A 119 -20.19 -12.25 20.75
CA THR A 119 -20.54 -13.45 21.53
C THR A 119 -20.32 -13.25 23.02
N TRP A 120 -19.25 -12.56 23.43
CA TRP A 120 -19.04 -12.19 24.83
C TRP A 120 -20.13 -11.24 25.35
N ARG A 121 -20.48 -10.20 24.57
CA ARG A 121 -21.55 -9.26 24.95
C ARG A 121 -22.93 -9.89 25.02
N GLU A 122 -23.23 -10.85 24.16
CA GLU A 122 -24.52 -11.57 24.11
C GLU A 122 -24.82 -12.36 25.39
N GLN A 123 -23.83 -12.64 26.24
CA GLN A 123 -24.07 -13.21 27.57
C GLN A 123 -25.08 -12.39 28.38
N ALA A 124 -25.07 -11.05 28.25
CA ALA A 124 -26.00 -10.14 28.92
C ALA A 124 -27.46 -10.40 28.52
N ALA A 125 -27.70 -10.72 27.25
CA ALA A 125 -29.03 -11.07 26.75
C ALA A 125 -29.57 -12.38 27.33
N HIS A 126 -28.66 -13.26 27.79
CA HIS A 126 -28.97 -14.55 28.41
C HIS A 126 -28.97 -14.49 29.94
N GLY A 127 -29.00 -13.28 30.53
CA GLY A 127 -29.08 -13.09 31.98
C GLY A 127 -27.76 -13.30 32.74
N ARG A 128 -26.62 -13.37 32.03
CA ARG A 128 -25.28 -13.41 32.64
C ARG A 128 -24.59 -12.07 32.48
N THR A 129 -24.02 -11.52 33.54
CA THR A 129 -23.22 -10.29 33.46
C THR A 129 -21.86 -10.60 32.81
N PRO A 130 -21.52 -10.00 31.65
CA PRO A 130 -20.20 -10.19 31.05
C PRO A 130 -19.12 -9.64 31.97
N VAL A 131 -18.06 -10.41 32.22
CA VAL A 131 -16.96 -10.00 33.10
C VAL A 131 -15.68 -9.89 32.29
N ARG A 132 -14.96 -8.78 32.43
CA ARG A 132 -13.68 -8.52 31.74
C ARG A 132 -12.49 -9.14 32.48
N ASP A 133 -12.62 -10.39 32.89
CA ASP A 133 -11.57 -11.15 33.57
C ASP A 133 -11.43 -12.53 32.92
N PRO A 134 -10.30 -12.85 32.26
CA PRO A 134 -10.13 -14.12 31.58
C PRO A 134 -10.09 -15.33 32.53
N ALA A 135 -9.83 -15.13 33.83
CA ALA A 135 -9.89 -16.22 34.82
C ALA A 135 -11.33 -16.63 35.15
N THR A 136 -12.25 -15.67 35.10
CA THR A 136 -13.66 -15.85 35.50
C THR A 136 -14.58 -16.01 34.28
N ASP A 137 -14.23 -15.42 33.14
CA ASP A 137 -15.00 -15.45 31.89
C ASP A 137 -14.14 -15.92 30.71
N PRO A 138 -14.25 -17.20 30.29
CA PRO A 138 -13.46 -17.73 29.19
C PRO A 138 -13.78 -17.09 27.84
N LEU A 139 -14.98 -16.49 27.65
CA LEU A 139 -15.30 -15.77 26.42
C LEU A 139 -14.51 -14.48 26.31
N TRP A 140 -14.31 -13.75 27.42
CA TRP A 140 -13.39 -12.62 27.46
C TRP A 140 -11.96 -13.05 27.13
N GLY A 141 -11.52 -14.21 27.64
CA GLY A 141 -10.25 -14.81 27.24
C GLY A 141 -10.14 -15.06 25.73
N THR A 142 -11.23 -15.46 25.07
CA THR A 142 -11.27 -15.59 23.60
C THR A 142 -11.17 -14.24 22.90
N VAL A 143 -11.87 -13.20 23.37
CA VAL A 143 -11.75 -11.84 22.84
C VAL A 143 -10.30 -11.35 22.86
N LEU A 144 -9.59 -11.57 23.98
CA LEU A 144 -8.19 -11.17 24.11
C LEU A 144 -7.26 -11.94 23.15
N ARG A 145 -7.49 -13.25 22.96
CA ARG A 145 -6.70 -14.05 22.02
C ARG A 145 -6.91 -13.61 20.57
N GLU A 146 -8.15 -13.41 20.16
CA GLU A 146 -8.44 -12.94 18.79
C GLU A 146 -7.94 -11.51 18.57
N ALA A 147 -7.96 -10.67 19.60
CA ALA A 147 -7.37 -9.33 19.52
C ALA A 147 -5.86 -9.39 19.22
N GLU A 148 -5.11 -10.24 19.92
CA GLU A 148 -3.67 -10.40 19.72
C GLU A 148 -3.34 -11.06 18.38
N ARG A 149 -4.15 -12.04 17.96
CA ARG A 149 -4.05 -12.65 16.62
C ARG A 149 -4.23 -11.60 15.54
N ALA A 150 -5.30 -10.82 15.60
CA ALA A 150 -5.53 -9.77 14.63
C ALA A 150 -4.40 -8.74 14.63
N ARG A 151 -3.81 -8.39 15.79
CA ARG A 151 -2.66 -7.49 15.87
C ARG A 151 -1.45 -8.06 15.14
N SER A 152 -1.18 -9.35 15.31
CA SER A 152 -0.08 -10.03 14.63
C SER A 152 -0.27 -10.01 13.10
N VAL A 153 -1.50 -10.21 12.63
CA VAL A 153 -1.85 -10.13 11.20
C VAL A 153 -1.73 -8.71 10.66
N ASP A 154 -2.16 -7.70 11.42
CA ASP A 154 -2.01 -6.28 11.07
C ASP A 154 -0.53 -5.91 10.88
N LEU A 155 0.33 -6.32 11.82
CA LEU A 155 1.77 -6.09 11.76
C LEU A 155 2.43 -6.78 10.57
N GLU A 156 1.99 -8.00 10.25
CA GLU A 156 2.47 -8.74 9.08
C GLU A 156 2.07 -8.04 7.78
N PHE A 157 0.85 -7.53 7.68
CA PHE A 157 0.42 -6.71 6.55
C PHE A 157 1.29 -5.46 6.39
N VAL A 158 1.55 -4.72 7.48
CA VAL A 158 2.41 -3.53 7.47
C VAL A 158 3.82 -3.89 6.97
N ARG A 159 4.39 -4.99 7.47
CA ARG A 159 5.72 -5.47 7.04
C ARG A 159 5.75 -5.78 5.55
N ILE A 160 4.74 -6.48 5.03
CA ILE A 160 4.63 -6.83 3.60
C ILE A 160 4.59 -5.57 2.72
N VAL A 161 3.80 -4.57 3.10
CA VAL A 161 3.71 -3.30 2.37
C VAL A 161 5.05 -2.56 2.39
N GLN A 162 5.72 -2.51 3.55
CA GLN A 162 7.04 -1.87 3.68
C GLN A 162 8.09 -2.54 2.81
N GLU A 163 8.14 -3.88 2.78
CA GLU A 163 9.07 -4.62 1.93
C GLU A 163 8.85 -4.33 0.45
N GLU A 164 7.60 -4.21 0.00
CA GLU A 164 7.31 -3.90 -1.39
C GLU A 164 7.70 -2.46 -1.77
N ILE A 165 7.49 -1.51 -0.86
CA ILE A 165 7.96 -0.12 -1.02
C ILE A 165 9.49 -0.07 -1.12
N GLN A 166 10.19 -0.77 -0.24
CA GLN A 166 11.65 -0.80 -0.23
C GLN A 166 12.25 -1.50 -1.46
N ALA A 167 11.61 -2.58 -1.93
CA ALA A 167 12.03 -3.29 -3.14
C ALA A 167 11.93 -2.39 -4.37
N ASP A 168 10.83 -1.66 -4.53
CA ASP A 168 10.66 -0.71 -5.65
C ASP A 168 11.67 0.45 -5.57
N GLU A 169 11.94 0.97 -4.37
CA GLU A 169 12.97 2.00 -4.18
C GLU A 169 14.39 1.51 -4.52
N ALA A 170 14.70 0.24 -4.27
CA ALA A 170 15.98 -0.35 -4.59
C ALA A 170 16.17 -0.58 -6.11
N GLU A 171 15.09 -0.89 -6.83
CA GLU A 171 15.10 -1.10 -8.28
C GLU A 171 15.16 0.21 -9.08
N ARG A 172 14.75 1.34 -8.49
CA ARG A 172 14.89 2.64 -9.14
C ARG A 172 16.36 2.99 -9.35
N PRO A 173 16.80 3.28 -10.59
CA PRO A 173 18.15 3.76 -10.82
C PRO A 173 18.34 5.07 -10.04
N ARG A 174 19.16 5.02 -8.98
CA ARG A 174 19.61 6.20 -8.25
C ARG A 174 20.15 7.15 -9.30
N ARG A 175 19.49 8.31 -9.48
CA ARG A 175 20.03 9.39 -10.30
C ARG A 175 21.49 9.54 -9.86
N PRO A 176 22.51 9.38 -10.74
CA PRO A 176 23.79 9.93 -10.40
C PRO A 176 23.48 11.39 -10.13
N ARG A 177 23.66 11.83 -8.87
CA ARG A 177 23.86 13.24 -8.56
C ARG A 177 25.00 13.59 -9.49
N ALA A 178 24.69 14.16 -10.64
CA ALA A 178 25.70 14.71 -11.51
C ALA A 178 26.47 15.64 -10.58
N LEU A 179 27.69 15.24 -10.27
CA LEU A 179 28.64 16.05 -9.59
C LEU A 179 28.92 17.16 -10.59
N TRP A 180 28.12 18.23 -10.53
CA TRP A 180 28.44 19.51 -11.16
C TRP A 180 29.62 20.10 -10.37
N TRP A 181 30.76 19.41 -10.37
CA TRP A 181 32.02 19.93 -9.92
C TRP A 181 32.80 20.41 -11.14
N ARG A 182 32.89 21.75 -11.21
CA ARG A 182 33.95 22.57 -11.79
C ARG A 182 34.09 22.58 -13.32
N ARG A 183 34.06 23.81 -13.85
CA ARG A 183 35.30 24.41 -14.36
C ARG A 183 35.55 25.81 -13.77
N PRO A 184 36.82 26.16 -13.51
CA PRO A 184 37.24 27.41 -12.91
C PRO A 184 37.29 28.54 -13.95
N SER A 185 37.03 29.76 -13.49
CA SER A 185 37.47 31.00 -14.14
C SER A 185 38.69 31.52 -13.41
#